data_AF-A0AAW1MLY2-F1
#
_entry.id   AF-A0AAW1MLY2-F1
#
_cell.length_a   1.000
_cell.length_b   1.000
_cell.length_c   1.000
_cell.angle_alpha   90.00
_cell.angle_beta   90.00
_cell.angle_gamma   90.00
#
_symmetry.space_group_name_H-M   'P 1'
#
loop_
_entity.id
_entity.type
_entity.pdbx_description
1 polymer ?
#
loop_
_entity_poly.entity_id
_entity_poly.type
_entity_poly.pdbx_seq_one_letter_code
_entity_poly.pdbx_strand_id
1 'polypeptide(L)'
;MQERFLKDNRDWLGASILFPRSQTRRGRPENLFVFSVERTKRHKTSESRKSTPLAVLSYATQMSMRASGKAQASKVIQEITTSPKRGIKYRRHMKRYLKVNNDKCYQAKMHWQCCWMLNYRDVNMKLSEKKPQKSFHHIKCFKWQSKNATQNQIALRSHPLLQKSVSKLWP
;
A
#
# COMPACT_ATOMS: atom_id res chain seq x y z
N MET A 1 -26.42 68.77 24.77
CA MET A 1 -25.25 68.34 23.96
C MET A 1 -25.47 66.97 23.30
N GLN A 2 -25.98 65.97 24.04
CA GLN A 2 -26.27 64.62 23.50
C GLN A 2 -27.31 64.60 22.37
N GLU A 3 -28.36 65.42 22.43
CA GLU A 3 -29.40 65.44 21.39
C GLU A 3 -28.89 65.90 20.04
N ARG A 4 -27.94 66.85 20.02
CA ARG A 4 -27.33 67.35 18.78
C ARG A 4 -26.52 66.24 18.10
N PHE A 5 -25.76 65.48 18.88
CA PHE A 5 -24.98 64.35 18.39
C PHE A 5 -25.85 63.27 17.73
N LEU A 6 -26.97 62.90 18.37
CA LEU A 6 -27.90 61.90 17.82
C LEU A 6 -28.60 62.40 16.55
N LYS A 7 -28.90 63.70 16.48
CA LYS A 7 -29.51 64.33 15.31
C LYS A 7 -28.54 64.39 14.13
N ASP A 8 -27.29 64.77 14.38
CA ASP A 8 -26.25 64.92 13.36
C ASP A 8 -25.78 63.57 12.80
N ASN A 9 -25.91 62.47 13.56
CA ASN A 9 -25.43 61.14 13.18
C ASN A 9 -26.56 60.12 12.95
N ARG A 10 -27.81 60.58 12.79
CA ARG A 10 -28.98 59.70 12.66
C ARG A 10 -28.83 58.69 11.51
N ASP A 11 -28.28 59.13 10.38
CA ASP A 11 -28.14 58.31 9.18
C ASP A 11 -27.09 57.20 9.37
N TRP A 12 -25.99 57.51 10.06
CA TRP A 12 -24.95 56.53 10.37
C TRP A 12 -25.38 55.54 11.45
N LEU A 13 -26.11 56.01 12.48
CA LEU A 13 -26.63 55.16 13.55
C LEU A 13 -27.82 54.28 13.11
N GLY A 14 -28.60 54.75 12.13
CA GLY A 14 -29.74 54.03 11.56
C GLY A 14 -29.38 53.15 10.35
N ALA A 15 -28.16 53.25 9.83
CA ALA A 15 -27.71 52.45 8.70
C ALA A 15 -27.60 50.97 9.11
N SER A 16 -28.37 50.11 8.43
CA SER A 16 -28.21 48.67 8.53
C SER A 16 -26.95 48.24 7.78
N ILE A 17 -25.91 47.85 8.51
CA ILE A 17 -24.70 47.28 7.91
C ILE A 17 -24.99 45.82 7.55
N LEU A 18 -25.06 45.54 6.25
CA LEU A 18 -25.09 44.17 5.74
C LEU A 18 -23.66 43.65 5.63
N PHE A 19 -23.29 42.72 6.51
CA PHE A 19 -22.05 41.98 6.32
C PHE A 19 -22.26 41.00 5.14
N PRO A 20 -21.49 41.10 4.05
CA PRO A 20 -21.54 40.08 3.02
C PRO A 20 -21.18 38.75 3.67
N ARG A 21 -22.11 37.78 3.67
CA ARG A 21 -21.80 36.40 4.04
C ARG A 21 -20.86 35.86 2.98
N SER A 22 -19.56 36.07 3.17
CA SER A 22 -18.54 35.44 2.33
C SER A 22 -18.73 33.94 2.47
N GLN A 23 -19.27 33.28 1.44
CA GLN A 23 -19.31 31.81 1.34
C GLN A 23 -17.91 31.20 1.20
N THR A 24 -16.86 32.03 1.29
CA THR A 24 -15.50 31.53 1.43
C THR A 24 -15.42 30.79 2.75
N ARG A 25 -15.21 29.48 2.67
CA ARG A 25 -14.91 28.63 3.82
C ARG A 25 -13.67 29.20 4.51
N ARG A 26 -13.86 30.06 5.52
CA ARG A 26 -12.77 30.58 6.33
C ARG A 26 -12.14 29.41 7.08
N GLY A 27 -10.84 29.23 6.93
CA GLY A 27 -10.09 28.20 7.63
C GLY A 27 -9.07 27.47 6.77
N ARG A 28 -8.39 26.52 7.39
CA ARG A 28 -7.44 25.63 6.72
C ARG A 28 -8.17 24.82 5.63
N PRO A 29 -7.66 24.74 4.40
CA PRO A 29 -8.27 23.93 3.35
C PRO A 29 -8.38 22.47 3.82
N GLU A 30 -9.52 21.86 3.52
CA GLU A 30 -9.75 20.48 3.93
C GLU A 30 -8.99 19.53 3.01
N ASN A 31 -8.12 18.71 3.60
CA ASN A 31 -7.47 17.64 2.86
C ASN A 31 -8.49 16.55 2.49
N LEU A 32 -8.45 16.09 1.25
CA LEU A 32 -9.24 14.94 0.80
C LEU A 32 -8.94 13.72 1.67
N PHE A 33 -9.95 12.85 1.84
CA PHE A 33 -9.83 11.66 2.69
C PHE A 33 -8.65 10.77 2.26
N VAL A 34 -8.47 10.54 0.96
CA VAL A 34 -7.43 9.67 0.40
C VAL A 34 -6.02 10.12 0.81
N PHE A 35 -5.75 11.43 0.74
CA PHE A 35 -4.45 12.04 1.04
C PHE A 35 -4.24 12.36 2.53
N SER A 36 -5.25 12.16 3.37
CA SER A 36 -5.14 12.40 4.81
C SER A 36 -4.26 11.35 5.49
N VAL A 37 -3.52 11.78 6.52
CA VAL A 37 -2.76 10.89 7.41
C VAL A 37 -3.73 9.98 8.19
N GLU A 38 -3.26 8.78 8.55
CA GLU A 38 -4.04 7.77 9.28
C GLU A 38 -4.74 8.31 10.55
N ARG A 39 -4.06 9.15 11.34
CA ARG A 39 -4.65 9.82 12.51
C ARG A 39 -5.89 10.64 12.13
N THR A 40 -5.79 11.43 11.07
CA THR A 40 -6.88 12.27 10.56
C THR A 40 -8.00 11.41 9.97
N LYS A 41 -7.68 10.34 9.24
CA LYS A 41 -8.69 9.39 8.72
C LYS A 41 -9.50 8.76 9.86
N ARG A 42 -8.85 8.35 10.96
CA ARG A 42 -9.51 7.81 12.16
C ARG A 42 -10.43 8.82 12.85
N HIS A 43 -10.01 10.09 12.88
CA HIS A 43 -10.82 11.19 13.39
C HIS A 43 -12.05 11.44 12.50
N LYS A 44 -11.86 11.58 11.18
CA LYS A 44 -12.95 11.80 10.21
C LYS A 44 -13.98 10.67 10.21
N THR A 45 -13.55 9.42 10.44
CA THR A 45 -14.44 8.24 10.52
C THR A 45 -14.92 7.93 11.93
N SER A 46 -14.62 8.76 12.93
CA SER A 46 -14.92 8.46 14.33
C SER A 46 -16.43 8.39 14.61
N GLU A 47 -17.19 9.33 14.04
CA GLU A 47 -18.64 9.39 14.21
C GLU A 47 -19.34 8.20 13.57
N SER A 48 -19.01 7.88 12.31
CA SER A 48 -19.58 6.72 11.60
C SER A 48 -19.29 5.40 12.32
N ARG A 49 -18.13 5.26 12.98
CA ARG A 49 -17.79 4.06 13.77
C ARG A 49 -18.55 3.95 15.08
N LYS A 50 -19.01 5.08 15.65
CA LYS A 50 -19.80 5.09 16.88
C LYS A 50 -21.30 4.87 16.58
N SER A 51 -21.80 5.47 15.50
CA SER A 51 -23.22 5.42 15.17
C SER A 51 -23.64 4.13 14.47
N THR A 52 -22.76 3.51 13.69
CA THR A 52 -23.12 2.40 12.80
C THR A 52 -22.57 1.07 13.33
N PRO A 53 -23.39 0.00 13.40
CA PRO A 53 -22.91 -1.31 13.83
C PRO A 53 -21.90 -1.90 12.83
N LEU A 54 -20.95 -2.67 13.36
CA LEU A 54 -19.87 -3.29 12.58
C LEU A 54 -20.39 -4.15 11.42
N ALA A 55 -21.49 -4.87 11.62
CA ALA A 55 -22.12 -5.70 10.60
C ALA A 55 -22.50 -4.88 9.36
N VAL A 56 -23.14 -3.71 9.55
CA VAL A 56 -23.54 -2.81 8.45
C VAL A 56 -22.32 -2.23 7.76
N LEU A 57 -21.31 -1.77 8.50
CA LEU A 57 -20.06 -1.24 7.92
C LEU A 57 -19.32 -2.30 7.08
N SER A 58 -19.27 -3.54 7.57
CA SER A 58 -18.64 -4.65 6.85
C SER A 58 -19.40 -5.01 5.56
N TYR A 59 -20.73 -5.06 5.61
CA TYR A 59 -21.56 -5.34 4.44
C TYR A 59 -21.47 -4.21 3.40
N ALA A 60 -21.52 -2.95 3.83
CA ALA A 60 -21.34 -1.80 2.94
C ALA A 60 -19.99 -1.86 2.23
N THR A 61 -18.91 -2.16 2.96
CA THR A 61 -17.57 -2.33 2.38
C THR A 61 -17.56 -3.47 1.36
N GLN A 62 -18.18 -4.61 1.66
CA GLN A 62 -18.28 -5.72 0.73
C GLN A 62 -19.02 -5.34 -0.56
N MET A 63 -20.09 -4.54 -0.47
CA MET A 63 -20.85 -4.06 -1.63
C MET A 63 -20.05 -3.07 -2.46
N SER A 64 -19.38 -2.10 -1.84
CA SER A 64 -18.51 -1.16 -2.56
C SER A 64 -17.39 -1.87 -3.31
N MET A 65 -16.81 -2.93 -2.73
CA MET A 65 -15.78 -3.73 -3.39
C MET A 65 -16.34 -4.54 -4.57
N ARG A 66 -17.56 -5.08 -4.47
CA ARG A 66 -18.24 -5.75 -5.59
C ARG A 66 -18.56 -4.76 -6.72
N ALA A 67 -19.10 -3.59 -6.38
CA ALA A 67 -19.40 -2.52 -7.34
C ALA A 67 -18.14 -2.04 -8.07
N SER A 68 -16.99 -2.03 -7.40
CA SER A 68 -15.68 -1.72 -8.00
C SER A 68 -15.05 -2.87 -8.79
N GLY A 69 -15.78 -3.98 -9.02
CA GLY A 69 -15.29 -5.17 -9.73
C GLY A 69 -14.33 -6.06 -8.93
N LYS A 70 -14.08 -5.77 -7.65
CA LYS A 70 -13.12 -6.49 -6.78
C LYS A 70 -13.82 -7.59 -5.98
N ALA A 71 -14.46 -8.52 -6.68
CA ALA A 71 -15.26 -9.58 -6.06
C ALA A 71 -14.46 -10.47 -5.07
N GLN A 72 -13.20 -10.81 -5.40
CA GLN A 72 -12.37 -11.63 -4.52
C GLN A 72 -11.99 -10.91 -3.21
N ALA A 73 -11.74 -9.60 -3.26
CA ALA A 73 -11.46 -8.83 -2.06
C ALA A 73 -12.70 -8.73 -1.15
N SER A 74 -13.89 -8.65 -1.74
CA SER A 74 -15.15 -8.71 -0.99
C SER A 74 -15.31 -10.03 -0.23
N LYS A 75 -14.97 -11.17 -0.85
CA LYS A 75 -14.97 -12.48 -0.18
C LYS A 75 -13.98 -12.53 1.00
N VAL A 76 -12.78 -11.98 0.84
CA VAL A 76 -11.80 -11.91 1.93
C VAL A 76 -12.33 -11.10 3.11
N ILE A 77 -12.97 -9.95 2.86
CA ILE A 77 -13.59 -9.14 3.91
C ILE A 77 -14.66 -9.96 4.65
N GLN A 78 -15.52 -10.66 3.92
CA GLN A 78 -16.55 -11.54 4.49
C GLN A 78 -15.95 -12.62 5.39
N GLU A 79 -14.89 -13.31 4.96
CA GLU A 79 -14.22 -14.34 5.76
C GLU A 79 -13.60 -13.79 7.05
N ILE A 80 -12.99 -12.60 6.97
CA ILE A 80 -12.38 -11.93 8.13
C ILE A 80 -13.44 -11.50 9.13
N THR A 81 -14.59 -11.00 8.66
CA THR A 81 -15.67 -10.52 9.52
C THR A 81 -16.42 -11.67 10.18
N THR A 82 -16.53 -12.83 9.51
CA THR A 82 -17.18 -14.03 10.07
C THR A 82 -16.34 -14.71 11.15
N SER A 83 -15.01 -14.74 11.00
CA SER A 83 -14.14 -15.40 11.99
C SER A 83 -12.81 -14.68 12.22
N PRO A 84 -12.51 -14.24 13.46
CA PRO A 84 -11.25 -13.56 13.76
C PRO A 84 -10.02 -14.46 13.54
N LYS A 85 -10.17 -15.79 13.67
CA LYS A 85 -9.09 -16.77 13.40
C LYS A 85 -8.62 -16.70 11.94
N ARG A 86 -9.54 -16.46 11.00
CA ARG A 86 -9.22 -16.29 9.57
C ARG A 86 -8.39 -15.03 9.35
N GLY A 87 -8.76 -13.90 9.96
CA GLY A 87 -7.99 -12.66 9.91
C GLY A 87 -6.54 -12.83 10.40
N ILE A 88 -6.34 -13.55 11.51
CA ILE A 88 -4.99 -13.86 12.02
C ILE A 88 -4.19 -14.70 11.02
N LYS A 89 -4.83 -15.69 10.38
CA LYS A 89 -4.19 -16.53 9.36
C LYS A 89 -3.74 -15.70 8.16
N TYR A 90 -4.60 -14.84 7.60
CA TYR A 90 -4.23 -13.93 6.50
C TYR A 90 -3.05 -13.03 6.89
N ARG A 91 -3.09 -12.44 8.09
CA ARG A 91 -1.99 -11.61 8.61
C ARG A 91 -0.67 -12.38 8.68
N ARG A 92 -0.67 -13.64 9.14
CA ARG A 92 0.53 -14.48 9.20
C ARG A 92 1.08 -14.80 7.81
N HIS A 93 0.22 -15.18 6.86
CA HIS A 93 0.64 -15.44 5.49
C HIS A 93 1.22 -14.19 4.82
N MET A 94 0.57 -13.03 4.99
CA MET A 94 1.05 -11.76 4.44
C MET A 94 2.42 -11.38 5.01
N LYS A 95 2.63 -11.51 6.33
CA LYS A 95 3.94 -11.27 6.95
C LYS A 95 5.05 -12.16 6.39
N ARG A 96 4.77 -13.45 6.17
CA ARG A 96 5.73 -14.39 5.58
C ARG A 96 6.06 -14.02 4.13
N TYR A 97 5.04 -13.69 3.34
CA TYR A 97 5.21 -13.25 1.96
C TYR A 97 6.10 -12.01 1.86
N LEU A 98 5.84 -11.00 2.70
CA LEU A 98 6.65 -9.78 2.75
C LEU A 98 8.09 -10.06 3.19
N LYS A 99 8.31 -10.93 4.17
CA LYS A 99 9.66 -11.32 4.62
C LYS A 99 10.46 -11.96 3.48
N VAL A 100 9.90 -12.97 2.81
CA VAL A 100 10.56 -13.67 1.69
C VAL A 100 10.91 -12.71 0.56
N ASN A 101 10.05 -11.74 0.24
CA ASN A 101 10.32 -10.79 -0.84
C ASN A 101 11.37 -9.74 -0.45
N ASN A 102 11.39 -9.31 0.80
CA ASN A 102 12.46 -8.45 1.28
C ASN A 102 13.80 -9.19 1.24
N ASP A 103 13.86 -10.43 1.72
CA ASP A 103 15.07 -11.26 1.70
C ASP A 103 15.58 -11.49 0.26
N LYS A 104 14.69 -11.72 -0.72
CA LYS A 104 15.03 -11.79 -2.15
C LYS A 104 15.55 -10.47 -2.70
N CYS A 105 15.00 -9.33 -2.27
CA CYS A 105 15.50 -8.00 -2.65
C CYS A 105 16.89 -7.72 -2.07
N TYR A 106 17.16 -8.13 -0.83
CA TYR A 106 18.48 -8.04 -0.22
C TYR A 106 19.50 -8.96 -0.92
N GLN A 107 19.11 -10.18 -1.28
CA GLN A 107 19.96 -11.08 -2.09
C GLN A 107 20.24 -10.53 -3.48
N ALA A 108 19.24 -9.95 -4.16
CA ALA A 108 19.43 -9.31 -5.46
C ALA A 108 20.34 -8.07 -5.40
N LYS A 109 20.22 -7.24 -4.36
CA LYS A 109 21.11 -6.10 -4.12
C LYS A 109 22.55 -6.53 -3.81
N MET A 110 22.74 -7.53 -2.96
CA MET A 110 24.06 -8.13 -2.67
C MET A 110 24.68 -8.75 -3.92
N HIS A 111 23.89 -9.45 -4.74
CA HIS A 111 24.37 -10.02 -6.00
C HIS A 111 24.81 -8.94 -6.99
N TRP A 112 24.06 -7.84 -7.12
CA TRP A 112 24.46 -6.70 -7.95
C TRP A 112 25.73 -6.02 -7.42
N GLN A 113 25.87 -5.80 -6.12
CA GLN A 113 27.09 -5.26 -5.51
C GLN A 113 28.30 -6.19 -5.70
N CYS A 114 28.13 -7.51 -5.53
CA CYS A 114 29.20 -8.48 -5.81
C CYS A 114 29.57 -8.53 -7.30
N CYS A 115 28.60 -8.52 -8.23
CA CYS A 115 28.87 -8.46 -9.67
C CYS A 115 29.56 -7.16 -10.08
N TRP A 116 29.22 -6.04 -9.46
CA TRP A 116 29.87 -4.76 -9.73
C TRP A 116 31.30 -4.73 -9.18
N MET A 117 31.55 -5.28 -7.98
CA MET A 117 32.91 -5.40 -7.43
C MET A 117 33.80 -6.40 -8.17
N LEU A 118 33.23 -7.46 -8.74
CA LEU A 118 33.99 -8.40 -9.59
C LEU A 118 34.34 -7.75 -10.94
N ASN A 119 33.41 -7.01 -11.57
CA ASN A 119 33.72 -6.26 -12.80
C ASN A 119 34.70 -5.09 -12.56
N TYR A 120 34.67 -4.41 -11.40
CA TYR A 120 35.65 -3.36 -11.08
C TYR A 120 37.08 -3.91 -10.84
N ARG A 121 37.20 -5.18 -10.43
CA ARG A 121 38.50 -5.86 -10.30
C ARG A 121 39.08 -6.26 -11.66
N ASP A 122 38.25 -6.69 -12.60
CA ASP A 122 38.70 -7.11 -13.93
C ASP A 122 39.11 -5.95 -14.85
N VAL A 123 38.53 -4.75 -14.66
CA VAL A 123 38.97 -3.54 -15.40
C VAL A 123 40.30 -2.99 -14.85
N ASN A 124 40.56 -3.10 -13.55
CA ASN A 124 41.81 -2.64 -12.93
C ASN A 124 42.97 -3.66 -13.00
N MET A 125 42.71 -4.93 -13.30
CA MET A 125 43.76 -5.95 -13.47
C MET A 125 44.41 -5.96 -14.87
N LYS A 126 44.01 -5.08 -15.79
CA LYS A 126 44.65 -4.93 -17.12
C LYS A 126 45.77 -3.88 -17.17
N LEU A 127 46.11 -3.24 -16.04
CA LEU A 127 47.18 -2.23 -15.97
C LEU A 127 48.44 -2.69 -15.21
N SER A 128 48.53 -3.96 -14.84
CA SER A 128 49.69 -4.48 -14.11
C SER A 128 49.95 -5.94 -14.50
N GLU A 129 50.65 -6.14 -15.60
CA GLU A 129 51.22 -7.43 -15.95
C GLU A 129 52.34 -7.81 -14.98
N LYS A 130 52.01 -8.60 -13.95
CA LYS A 130 52.92 -9.59 -13.35
C LYS A 130 52.16 -10.88 -13.03
N LYS A 131 52.76 -12.01 -13.43
CA LYS A 131 52.24 -13.39 -13.41
C LYS A 131 51.88 -13.91 -11.99
N PRO A 132 51.08 -14.99 -11.89
CA PRO A 132 50.15 -15.22 -10.78
C PRO A 132 50.72 -16.09 -9.65
N GLN A 133 50.24 -15.87 -8.43
CA GLN A 133 50.17 -16.92 -7.41
C GLN A 133 48.72 -17.32 -7.16
N LYS A 134 48.49 -18.62 -7.27
CA LYS A 134 47.23 -19.33 -7.10
C LYS A 134 46.62 -19.02 -5.73
N SER A 135 45.34 -18.66 -5.69
CA SER A 135 44.52 -18.88 -4.50
C SER A 135 43.18 -19.52 -4.87
N PHE A 136 42.97 -20.67 -4.23
CA PHE A 136 41.78 -21.51 -4.30
C PHE A 136 40.57 -20.78 -3.72
N HIS A 137 39.70 -20.18 -4.54
CA HIS A 137 38.31 -19.93 -4.11
C HIS A 137 37.25 -19.94 -5.22
N HIS A 138 37.62 -20.21 -6.48
CA HIS A 138 36.73 -19.94 -7.61
C HIS A 138 35.65 -21.00 -7.92
N ILE A 139 35.54 -22.10 -7.15
CA ILE A 139 34.72 -23.26 -7.56
C ILE A 139 33.35 -23.31 -6.85
N LYS A 140 33.09 -22.52 -5.81
CA LYS A 140 31.83 -22.61 -5.06
C LYS A 140 30.64 -21.85 -5.67
N CYS A 141 30.86 -20.86 -6.53
CA CYS A 141 29.76 -20.10 -7.15
C CYS A 141 29.07 -20.83 -8.31
N PHE A 142 29.80 -21.64 -9.08
CA PHE A 142 29.25 -22.27 -10.29
C PHE A 142 28.24 -23.39 -10.00
N LYS A 143 28.38 -24.08 -8.86
CA LYS A 143 27.45 -25.15 -8.45
C LYS A 143 26.07 -24.65 -7.98
N TRP A 144 25.89 -23.36 -7.70
CA TRP A 144 24.59 -22.81 -7.30
C TRP A 144 23.69 -22.47 -8.50
N GLN A 145 24.28 -22.01 -9.62
CA GLN A 145 23.51 -21.64 -10.82
C GLN A 145 22.84 -22.85 -11.49
N SER A 146 23.47 -24.03 -11.46
CA SER A 146 22.92 -25.25 -12.06
C SER A 146 21.67 -25.79 -11.32
N LYS A 147 21.57 -25.64 -9.99
CA LYS A 147 20.43 -26.17 -9.21
C LYS A 147 19.17 -25.30 -9.30
N ASN A 148 19.30 -24.01 -9.58
CA ASN A 148 18.16 -23.09 -9.67
C ASN A 148 17.59 -22.96 -11.10
N ALA A 149 18.34 -23.34 -12.13
CA ALA A 149 17.83 -23.38 -13.50
C ALA A 149 16.80 -24.50 -13.70
N THR A 150 16.97 -25.65 -13.03
CA THR A 150 16.05 -26.80 -13.11
C THR A 150 14.78 -26.61 -12.26
N GLN A 151 14.84 -25.88 -11.14
CA GLN A 151 13.62 -25.56 -10.36
C GLN A 151 12.71 -24.52 -11.05
N ASN A 152 13.30 -23.57 -11.79
CA ASN A 152 12.50 -22.54 -12.49
C ASN A 152 11.86 -23.04 -13.80
N GLN A 153 12.34 -24.13 -14.39
CA GLN A 153 11.65 -24.77 -15.53
C GLN A 153 10.49 -25.68 -15.10
N ILE A 154 10.55 -26.29 -13.90
CA ILE A 154 9.44 -27.10 -13.37
C ILE A 154 8.30 -26.20 -12.85
N ALA A 155 8.61 -25.01 -12.33
CA ALA A 155 7.63 -24.05 -11.84
C ALA A 155 6.81 -23.35 -12.94
N LEU A 156 7.20 -23.46 -14.22
CA LEU A 156 6.46 -22.91 -15.36
C LEU A 156 5.67 -23.96 -16.17
N ARG A 157 5.66 -25.24 -15.75
CA ARG A 157 4.90 -26.31 -16.43
C ARG A 157 3.91 -27.07 -15.54
N SER A 158 3.63 -26.60 -14.33
CA SER A 158 2.64 -27.24 -13.45
C SER A 158 1.72 -26.21 -12.78
N HIS A 159 0.88 -25.56 -13.57
CA HIS A 159 -0.31 -24.87 -13.05
C HIS A 159 -1.61 -25.35 -13.73
N PRO A 160 -1.99 -26.64 -13.65
CA PRO A 160 -3.31 -27.09 -14.10
C PRO A 160 -4.33 -26.94 -12.96
N LEU A 161 -4.59 -25.71 -12.49
CA LEU A 161 -5.69 -25.45 -11.53
C LEU A 161 -6.46 -24.15 -11.81
N LEU A 162 -6.48 -23.73 -13.09
CA LEU A 162 -7.36 -22.65 -13.56
C LEU A 162 -8.10 -23.00 -14.86
N GLN A 163 -8.50 -24.26 -15.08
CA GLN A 163 -9.40 -24.60 -16.19
C GLN A 163 -10.42 -25.74 -15.99
N LYS A 164 -10.57 -26.37 -14.83
CA LYS A 164 -11.60 -27.42 -14.66
C LYS A 164 -12.37 -27.31 -13.35
N SER A 165 -13.39 -26.45 -13.35
CA SER A 165 -14.57 -26.55 -12.48
C SER A 165 -15.73 -25.69 -13.01
N VAL A 166 -15.88 -25.68 -14.35
CA VAL A 166 -17.11 -25.30 -15.05
C VAL A 166 -17.47 -26.46 -15.98
N SER A 167 -17.86 -27.57 -15.37
CA SER A 167 -18.59 -28.70 -15.96
C SER A 167 -18.69 -29.77 -14.88
N LYS A 168 -19.91 -30.20 -14.59
CA LYS A 168 -20.32 -31.14 -13.53
C LYS A 168 -20.48 -30.51 -12.15
N LEU A 169 -21.58 -29.78 -11.99
CA LEU A 169 -22.47 -29.83 -10.82
C LEU A 169 -23.73 -29.00 -11.13
N TRP A 170 -24.52 -29.48 -12.07
CA TRP A 170 -25.98 -29.47 -11.98
C TRP A 170 -26.54 -30.51 -12.96
N PRO A 171 -27.34 -31.50 -12.52
CA PRO A 171 -28.39 -32.08 -13.34
C PRO A 171 -29.48 -31.06 -13.67
#